data_AF-A0A0B7J2B9-F1
#
_entry.id   AF-A0A0B7J2B9-F1
#
_cell.length_a   1.000
_cell.length_b   1.000
_cell.length_c   1.000
_cell.angle_alpha   90.00
_cell.angle_beta   90.00
_cell.angle_gamma   90.00
#
_symmetry.space_group_name_H-M   'P 1'
#
loop_
_entity.id
_entity.type
_entity.pdbx_description
1 polymer ?
#
loop_
_entity_poly.entity_id
_entity_poly.type
_entity_poly.pdbx_seq_one_letter_code
_entity_poly.pdbx_strand_id
1 'polypeptide(L)'
;MSKITNKGYPQKEKTTDPQALNDIKAILAQITATNNPAELSRLVSAARNIKSDSSFINDTAEKVEAIALKKQELAESQLNSEITQKELEQEEAIIQYKMEAARQIQELNAIHDGFKRKSEEYKKLSSPIATMVRINENGEEIIDEQAINKNILTKEEIEERRQKLAEFKEEQEKVNIVVKKANEEKEIIEKEINDLTEKLKDKNLLPEQIKELEENLKVKKENLAVKNTVVQEAKKVQKHVQEEIESVNVFHQENQEKINQLGDAIEKSKNTLGPNKHQELKQKHFLLNNQQEAIVNNKNLSSEDQDVRKNICSKINTQREANKIKDSLNNPIATPKNHQVEQSNQVQQKKQNNVWIR
;
A
#
# COMPACT_ATOMS: atom_id res chain seq x y z
N MET A 1 60.61 -11.53 -91.38
CA MET A 1 59.24 -11.01 -91.55
C MET A 1 58.35 -11.61 -90.46
N SER A 2 58.04 -10.83 -89.41
CA SER A 2 57.08 -11.22 -88.38
C SER A 2 55.87 -10.29 -88.49
N LYS A 3 54.69 -10.87 -88.72
CA LYS A 3 53.41 -10.15 -88.80
C LYS A 3 53.03 -9.67 -87.40
N ILE A 4 53.00 -8.35 -87.22
CA ILE A 4 52.38 -7.71 -86.06
C ILE A 4 50.86 -7.73 -86.30
N THR A 5 50.14 -8.55 -85.54
CA THR A 5 48.68 -8.50 -85.49
C THR A 5 48.28 -7.31 -84.61
N ASN A 6 47.63 -6.35 -85.24
CA ASN A 6 47.04 -5.19 -84.59
C ASN A 6 45.95 -5.70 -83.63
N LYS A 7 46.18 -5.61 -82.31
CA LYS A 7 45.12 -5.81 -81.31
C LYS A 7 44.11 -4.69 -81.51
N GLY A 8 42.94 -5.04 -82.03
CA GLY A 8 41.80 -4.14 -82.09
C GLY A 8 41.50 -3.61 -80.69
N TYR A 9 41.52 -2.29 -80.55
CA TYR A 9 40.87 -1.61 -79.44
C TYR A 9 39.38 -1.98 -79.47
N PRO A 10 38.74 -2.28 -78.33
CA PRO A 10 37.29 -2.45 -78.31
C PRO A 10 36.67 -1.13 -78.77
N GLN A 11 35.91 -1.18 -79.87
CA GLN A 11 35.09 -0.06 -80.30
C GLN A 11 34.18 0.32 -79.13
N LYS A 12 34.19 1.61 -78.76
CA LYS A 12 33.16 2.18 -77.91
C LYS A 12 31.81 1.90 -78.58
N GLU A 13 31.00 1.03 -77.99
CA GLU A 13 29.60 0.89 -78.34
C GLU A 13 28.98 2.30 -78.35
N LYS A 14 28.38 2.68 -79.48
CA LYS A 14 27.60 3.91 -79.55
C LYS A 14 26.47 3.78 -78.53
N THR A 15 26.50 4.59 -77.49
CA THR A 15 25.42 4.75 -76.53
C THR A 15 24.14 5.11 -77.29
N THR A 16 23.25 4.15 -77.46
CA THR A 16 22.03 4.28 -78.27
C THR A 16 20.83 4.79 -77.49
N ASP A 17 20.93 4.94 -76.15
CA ASP A 17 19.83 5.45 -75.34
C ASP A 17 20.30 6.32 -74.15
N PRO A 18 20.56 7.62 -74.39
CA PRO A 18 20.94 8.57 -73.34
C PRO A 18 19.85 8.78 -72.28
N GLN A 19 18.59 8.56 -72.64
CA GLN A 19 17.46 8.76 -71.74
C GLN A 19 17.43 7.65 -70.69
N ALA A 20 17.50 6.38 -71.11
CA ALA A 20 17.57 5.25 -70.18
C ALA A 20 18.77 5.36 -69.22
N LEU A 21 19.92 5.84 -69.69
CA LEU A 21 21.09 6.07 -68.83
C LEU A 21 20.86 7.18 -67.79
N ASN A 22 20.16 8.25 -68.16
CA ASN A 22 19.81 9.32 -67.23
C ASN A 22 18.77 8.87 -66.20
N ASP A 23 17.79 8.06 -66.61
CA ASP A 23 16.79 7.47 -65.73
C ASP A 23 17.44 6.52 -64.71
N ILE A 24 18.38 5.67 -65.15
CA ILE A 24 19.20 4.82 -64.27
C ILE A 24 19.95 5.68 -63.23
N LYS A 25 20.59 6.78 -63.65
CA LYS A 25 21.31 7.68 -62.72
C LYS A 25 20.36 8.35 -61.72
N ALA A 26 19.19 8.78 -62.17
CA ALA A 26 18.19 9.41 -61.31
C ALA A 26 17.65 8.42 -60.26
N ILE A 27 17.35 7.19 -60.67
CA ILE A 27 16.92 6.11 -59.77
C ILE A 27 18.02 5.79 -58.77
N LEU A 28 19.28 5.64 -59.21
CA LEU A 28 20.40 5.37 -58.30
C LEU A 28 20.60 6.48 -57.26
N ALA A 29 20.47 7.75 -57.66
CA ALA A 29 20.52 8.88 -56.74
C ALA A 29 19.37 8.83 -55.71
N GLN A 30 18.15 8.48 -56.13
CA GLN A 30 17.00 8.33 -55.24
C GLN A 30 17.15 7.14 -54.28
N ILE A 31 17.63 5.99 -54.77
CA ILE A 31 17.95 4.82 -53.93
C ILE A 31 18.96 5.21 -52.85
N THR A 32 19.96 6.02 -53.20
CA THR A 32 20.97 6.48 -52.24
C THR A 32 20.37 7.40 -51.18
N ALA A 33 19.43 8.27 -51.58
CA ALA A 33 18.84 9.29 -50.72
C ALA A 33 17.73 8.79 -49.78
N THR A 34 17.01 7.71 -50.13
CA THR A 34 15.89 7.20 -49.31
C THR A 34 16.24 5.92 -48.57
N ASN A 35 15.68 5.78 -47.36
CA ASN A 35 15.64 4.53 -46.60
C ASN A 35 14.20 4.05 -46.38
N ASN A 36 13.21 4.68 -47.02
CA ASN A 36 11.81 4.29 -46.88
C ASN A 36 11.52 3.03 -47.72
N PRO A 37 11.11 1.90 -47.11
CA PRO A 37 10.81 0.66 -47.82
C PRO A 37 9.82 0.81 -48.99
N ALA A 38 8.77 1.62 -48.81
CA ALA A 38 7.76 1.82 -49.84
C ALA A 38 8.30 2.61 -51.04
N GLU A 39 9.17 3.59 -50.80
CA GLU A 39 9.86 4.31 -51.88
C GLU A 39 10.89 3.43 -52.57
N LEU A 40 11.65 2.62 -51.81
CA LEU A 40 12.60 1.65 -52.36
C LEU A 40 11.89 0.61 -53.23
N SER A 41 10.72 0.12 -52.81
CA SER A 41 9.89 -0.81 -53.62
C SER A 41 9.42 -0.19 -54.94
N ARG A 42 9.05 1.10 -54.93
CA ARG A 42 8.74 1.85 -56.15
C ARG A 42 9.97 1.99 -57.05
N LEU A 43 11.14 2.22 -56.48
CA LEU A 43 12.40 2.34 -57.21
C LEU A 43 12.88 1.01 -57.81
N VAL A 44 12.67 -0.11 -57.12
CA VAL A 44 12.86 -1.48 -57.67
C VAL A 44 12.01 -1.65 -58.93
N SER A 45 10.72 -1.30 -58.85
CA SER A 45 9.80 -1.40 -59.97
C SER A 45 10.17 -0.46 -61.12
N ALA A 46 10.63 0.76 -60.81
CA ALA A 46 11.10 1.72 -61.80
C ALA A 46 12.36 1.23 -62.53
N ALA A 47 13.33 0.66 -61.81
CA ALA A 47 14.55 0.10 -62.39
C ALA A 47 14.23 -1.10 -63.31
N ARG A 48 13.34 -2.00 -62.88
CA ARG A 48 12.89 -3.17 -63.66
C ARG A 48 12.22 -2.80 -64.99
N ASN A 49 11.57 -1.63 -65.04
CA ASN A 49 10.83 -1.17 -66.21
C ASN A 49 11.70 -0.48 -67.27
N ILE A 50 12.99 -0.22 -66.99
CA ILE A 50 13.91 0.32 -67.98
C ILE A 50 14.24 -0.78 -69.00
N LYS A 51 13.91 -0.53 -70.27
CA LYS A 51 14.22 -1.42 -71.39
C LYS A 51 14.97 -0.65 -72.46
N SER A 52 16.08 -1.20 -72.92
CA SER A 52 16.88 -0.63 -74.00
C SER A 52 17.33 -1.72 -74.97
N ASP A 53 17.61 -1.34 -76.22
CA ASP A 53 18.24 -2.23 -77.19
C ASP A 53 19.73 -2.47 -76.88
N SER A 54 20.30 -1.73 -75.92
CA SER A 54 21.66 -1.93 -75.42
C SER A 54 21.69 -2.94 -74.27
N SER A 55 22.41 -4.04 -74.48
CA SER A 55 22.70 -5.03 -73.42
C SER A 55 23.38 -4.40 -72.21
N PHE A 56 24.31 -3.47 -72.41
CA PHE A 56 24.98 -2.74 -71.33
C PHE A 56 24.00 -1.94 -70.46
N ILE A 57 23.01 -1.28 -71.07
CA ILE A 57 22.00 -0.50 -70.32
C ILE A 57 21.09 -1.44 -69.53
N ASN A 58 20.64 -2.56 -70.13
CA ASN A 58 19.83 -3.55 -69.44
C ASN A 58 20.59 -4.19 -68.26
N ASP A 59 21.85 -4.60 -68.45
CA ASP A 59 22.71 -5.13 -67.39
C ASP A 59 22.90 -4.12 -66.24
N THR A 60 22.96 -2.82 -66.57
CA THR A 60 23.10 -1.75 -65.58
C THR A 60 21.78 -1.55 -64.82
N ALA A 61 20.65 -1.57 -65.50
CA ALA A 61 19.32 -1.48 -64.88
C ALA A 61 19.05 -2.65 -63.93
N GLU A 62 19.40 -3.88 -64.31
CA GLU A 62 19.30 -5.07 -63.45
C GLU A 62 20.15 -4.94 -62.17
N LYS A 63 21.37 -4.41 -62.29
CA LYS A 63 22.22 -4.15 -61.11
C LYS A 63 21.61 -3.10 -60.18
N VAL A 64 21.03 -2.03 -60.74
CA VAL A 64 20.34 -1.00 -59.95
C VAL A 64 19.08 -1.54 -59.29
N GLU A 65 18.31 -2.38 -59.98
CA GLU A 65 17.17 -3.12 -59.41
C GLU A 65 17.64 -3.97 -58.21
N ALA A 66 18.69 -4.77 -58.37
CA ALA A 66 19.22 -5.61 -57.30
C ALA A 66 19.73 -4.80 -56.09
N ILE A 67 20.33 -3.62 -56.32
CA ILE A 67 20.76 -2.71 -55.25
C ILE A 67 19.54 -2.15 -54.51
N ALA A 68 18.51 -1.69 -55.24
CA ALA A 68 17.28 -1.17 -54.67
C ALA A 68 16.58 -2.25 -53.82
N LEU A 69 16.51 -3.48 -54.33
CA LEU A 69 15.87 -4.62 -53.67
C LEU A 69 16.58 -4.97 -52.35
N LYS A 70 17.92 -5.09 -52.37
CA LYS A 70 18.69 -5.34 -51.15
C LYS A 70 18.54 -4.23 -50.11
N LYS A 71 18.50 -2.97 -50.56
CA LYS A 71 18.29 -1.83 -49.67
C LYS A 71 16.88 -1.82 -49.09
N GLN A 72 15.87 -2.20 -49.88
CA GLN A 72 14.49 -2.37 -49.43
C GLN A 72 14.41 -3.45 -48.34
N GLU A 73 14.94 -4.65 -48.60
CA GLU A 73 14.94 -5.76 -47.64
C GLU A 73 15.62 -5.37 -46.31
N LEU A 74 16.74 -4.65 -46.38
CA LEU A 74 17.44 -4.14 -45.19
C LEU A 74 16.58 -3.13 -44.42
N ALA A 75 15.97 -2.18 -45.13
CA ALA A 75 15.11 -1.16 -44.51
C ALA A 75 13.84 -1.76 -43.88
N GLU A 76 13.24 -2.78 -44.50
CA GLU A 76 12.10 -3.51 -43.94
C GLU A 76 12.49 -4.29 -42.68
N SER A 77 13.65 -4.96 -42.71
CA SER A 77 14.19 -5.69 -41.56
C SER A 77 14.47 -4.75 -40.38
N GLN A 78 15.07 -3.59 -40.63
CA GLN A 78 15.31 -2.57 -39.61
C GLN A 78 14.01 -2.02 -39.04
N LEU A 79 13.04 -1.66 -39.90
CA LEU A 79 11.74 -1.15 -39.48
C LEU A 79 10.99 -2.16 -38.61
N ASN A 80 10.95 -3.44 -39.00
CA ASN A 80 10.32 -4.48 -38.21
C ASN A 80 11.00 -4.66 -36.85
N SER A 81 12.35 -4.65 -36.82
CA SER A 81 13.10 -4.73 -35.57
C SER A 81 12.77 -3.57 -34.62
N GLU A 82 12.67 -2.35 -35.14
CA GLU A 82 12.31 -1.16 -34.35
C GLU A 82 10.88 -1.23 -33.81
N ILE A 83 9.92 -1.69 -34.64
CA ILE A 83 8.53 -1.88 -34.21
C ILE A 83 8.47 -2.91 -33.07
N THR A 84 9.10 -4.08 -33.25
CA THR A 84 9.12 -5.12 -32.21
C THR A 84 9.78 -4.64 -30.93
N GLN A 85 10.88 -3.88 -31.02
CA GLN A 85 11.54 -3.33 -29.84
C GLN A 85 10.63 -2.34 -29.09
N LYS A 86 9.95 -1.43 -29.80
CA LYS A 86 9.00 -0.49 -29.18
C LYS A 86 7.82 -1.20 -28.50
N GLU A 87 7.27 -2.23 -29.12
CA GLU A 87 6.19 -3.03 -28.53
C GLU A 87 6.64 -3.72 -27.23
N LEU A 88 7.86 -4.29 -27.23
CA LEU A 88 8.45 -4.91 -26.04
C LEU A 88 8.70 -3.88 -24.92
N GLU A 89 9.23 -2.70 -25.24
CA GLU A 89 9.46 -1.63 -24.28
C GLU A 89 8.14 -1.14 -23.63
N GLN A 90 7.06 -1.04 -24.42
CA GLN A 90 5.74 -0.68 -23.92
C GLN A 90 5.17 -1.77 -23.00
N GLU A 91 5.30 -3.04 -23.39
CA GLU A 91 4.83 -4.16 -22.60
C GLU A 91 5.61 -4.28 -21.28
N GLU A 92 6.94 -4.08 -21.32
CA GLU A 92 7.77 -4.04 -20.13
C GLU A 92 7.35 -2.91 -19.19
N ALA A 93 7.06 -1.72 -19.70
CA ALA A 93 6.56 -0.60 -18.88
C ALA A 93 5.23 -0.92 -18.18
N ILE A 94 4.30 -1.59 -18.87
CA ILE A 94 3.02 -2.04 -18.28
C ILE A 94 3.26 -3.12 -17.22
N ILE A 95 4.16 -4.07 -17.47
CA ILE A 95 4.49 -5.14 -16.52
C ILE A 95 5.09 -4.55 -15.25
N GLN A 96 6.06 -3.64 -15.38
CA GLN A 96 6.67 -2.94 -14.23
C GLN A 96 5.61 -2.20 -13.41
N TYR A 97 4.68 -1.52 -14.09
CA TYR A 97 3.58 -0.84 -13.41
C TYR A 97 2.63 -1.80 -12.68
N LYS A 98 2.31 -2.95 -13.28
CA LYS A 98 1.51 -4.02 -12.64
C LYS A 98 2.22 -4.60 -11.42
N MET A 99 3.53 -4.79 -11.49
CA MET A 99 4.35 -5.26 -10.35
C MET A 99 4.34 -4.25 -9.20
N GLU A 100 4.51 -2.97 -9.50
CA GLU A 100 4.44 -1.90 -8.50
C GLU A 100 3.05 -1.82 -7.86
N ALA A 101 1.98 -1.91 -8.66
CA ALA A 101 0.62 -1.94 -8.14
C ALA A 101 0.37 -3.14 -7.21
N ALA A 102 0.88 -4.33 -7.56
CA ALA A 102 0.81 -5.51 -6.71
C ALA A 102 1.58 -5.31 -5.38
N ARG A 103 2.76 -4.68 -5.44
CA ARG A 103 3.55 -4.30 -4.25
C ARG A 103 2.77 -3.35 -3.34
N GLN A 104 2.13 -2.32 -3.90
CA GLN A 104 1.29 -1.39 -3.13
C GLN A 104 0.11 -2.09 -2.44
N ILE A 105 -0.55 -3.03 -3.13
CA ILE A 105 -1.63 -3.83 -2.53
C ILE A 105 -1.10 -4.71 -1.40
N GLN A 106 0.07 -5.31 -1.55
CA GLN A 106 0.70 -6.11 -0.50
C GLN A 106 1.04 -5.28 0.74
N GLU A 107 1.59 -4.08 0.56
CA GLU A 107 1.87 -3.14 1.66
C GLU A 107 0.59 -2.72 2.39
N LEU A 108 -0.47 -2.38 1.64
CA LEU A 108 -1.78 -2.06 2.20
C LEU A 108 -2.34 -3.21 3.03
N ASN A 109 -2.24 -4.45 2.54
CA ASN A 109 -2.70 -5.64 3.26
C ASN A 109 -1.89 -5.86 4.55
N ALA A 110 -0.58 -5.62 4.53
CA ALA A 110 0.24 -5.72 5.74
C ALA A 110 -0.15 -4.68 6.80
N ILE A 111 -0.49 -3.45 6.37
CA ILE A 111 -1.02 -2.41 7.27
C ILE A 111 -2.39 -2.84 7.83
N HIS A 112 -3.28 -3.39 6.99
CA HIS A 112 -4.59 -3.88 7.41
C HIS A 112 -4.48 -5.02 8.44
N ASP A 113 -3.59 -5.99 8.23
CA ASP A 113 -3.32 -7.07 9.18
C ASP A 113 -2.75 -6.53 10.50
N GLY A 114 -1.86 -5.52 10.43
CA GLY A 114 -1.33 -4.81 11.59
C GLY A 114 -2.43 -4.11 12.39
N PHE A 115 -3.31 -3.39 11.70
CA PHE A 115 -4.49 -2.75 12.30
C PHE A 115 -5.40 -3.77 13.00
N LYS A 116 -5.72 -4.88 12.33
CA LYS A 116 -6.60 -5.92 12.88
C LYS A 116 -6.02 -6.51 14.17
N ARG A 117 -4.73 -6.83 14.18
CA ARG A 117 -4.04 -7.35 15.37
C ARG A 117 -4.13 -6.38 16.54
N LYS A 118 -3.84 -5.10 16.30
CA LYS A 118 -3.93 -4.05 17.35
C LYS A 118 -5.36 -3.84 17.84
N SER A 119 -6.36 -3.89 16.94
CA SER A 119 -7.79 -3.87 17.32
C SER A 119 -8.14 -5.01 18.28
N GLU A 120 -7.72 -6.23 17.95
CA GLU A 120 -7.97 -7.41 18.78
C GLU A 120 -7.25 -7.35 20.12
N GLU A 121 -5.98 -6.90 20.15
CA GLU A 121 -5.23 -6.65 21.39
C GLU A 121 -5.95 -5.64 22.28
N TYR A 122 -6.41 -4.53 21.70
CA TYR A 122 -7.15 -3.50 22.41
C TYR A 122 -8.47 -4.04 23.00
N LYS A 123 -9.25 -4.77 22.20
CA LYS A 123 -10.52 -5.39 22.62
C LYS A 123 -10.33 -6.41 23.74
N LYS A 124 -9.24 -7.19 23.72
CA LYS A 124 -8.90 -8.14 24.82
C LYS A 124 -8.58 -7.43 26.12
N LEU A 125 -7.87 -6.30 26.04
CA LEU A 125 -7.48 -5.53 27.20
C LEU A 125 -8.66 -4.72 27.78
N SER A 126 -9.55 -4.25 26.91
CA SER A 126 -10.66 -3.35 27.24
C SER A 126 -12.01 -4.07 27.25
N SER A 127 -12.23 -4.91 28.26
CA SER A 127 -13.55 -5.53 28.48
C SER A 127 -14.61 -4.49 28.87
N PRO A 128 -15.90 -4.72 28.52
CA PRO A 128 -17.00 -3.86 28.94
C PRO A 128 -17.04 -3.72 30.46
N ILE A 129 -17.30 -2.49 30.94
CA ILE A 129 -17.41 -2.27 32.38
C ILE A 129 -18.68 -2.97 32.90
N ALA A 130 -18.58 -3.53 34.11
CA ALA A 130 -19.70 -4.17 34.78
C ALA A 130 -20.82 -3.16 35.07
N THR A 131 -22.07 -3.60 35.00
CA THR A 131 -23.22 -2.77 35.35
C THR A 131 -23.19 -2.41 36.84
N MET A 132 -23.13 -1.11 37.13
CA MET A 132 -22.97 -0.56 38.49
C MET A 132 -24.29 -0.17 39.16
N VAL A 133 -25.37 -0.02 38.39
CA VAL A 133 -26.71 0.29 38.89
C VAL A 133 -27.66 -0.80 38.40
N ARG A 134 -28.42 -1.40 39.32
CA ARG A 134 -29.39 -2.46 39.02
C ARG A 134 -30.77 -2.07 39.53
N ILE A 135 -31.81 -2.64 38.95
CA ILE A 135 -33.18 -2.49 39.45
C ILE A 135 -33.51 -3.72 40.29
N ASN A 136 -34.01 -3.50 41.51
CA ASN A 136 -34.47 -4.58 42.39
C ASN A 136 -35.90 -5.03 42.05
N GLU A 137 -36.39 -6.06 42.75
CA GLU A 137 -37.75 -6.59 42.57
C GLU A 137 -38.86 -5.55 42.83
N ASN A 138 -38.54 -4.49 43.59
CA ASN A 138 -39.45 -3.39 43.90
C ASN A 138 -39.38 -2.23 42.88
N GLY A 139 -38.56 -2.35 41.83
CA GLY A 139 -38.37 -1.29 40.84
C GLY A 139 -37.42 -0.17 41.27
N GLU A 140 -36.68 -0.33 42.37
CA GLU A 140 -35.75 0.67 42.89
C GLU A 140 -34.33 0.46 42.37
N GLU A 141 -33.63 1.56 42.11
CA GLU A 141 -32.22 1.57 41.73
C GLU A 141 -31.32 1.22 42.92
N ILE A 142 -30.53 0.16 42.77
CA ILE A 142 -29.49 -0.28 43.71
C ILE A 142 -28.11 -0.05 43.10
N ILE A 143 -27.26 0.62 43.85
CA ILE A 143 -25.84 0.81 43.52
C ILE A 143 -25.04 -0.43 43.95
N ASP A 144 -24.45 -1.13 42.98
CA ASP A 144 -23.57 -2.28 43.22
C ASP A 144 -22.11 -1.82 43.40
N GLU A 145 -21.70 -1.69 44.66
CA GLU A 145 -20.34 -1.27 45.01
C GLU A 145 -19.26 -2.27 44.58
N GLN A 146 -19.56 -3.57 44.52
CA GLN A 146 -18.59 -4.55 44.04
C GLN A 146 -18.32 -4.36 42.54
N ALA A 147 -19.37 -4.08 41.76
CA ALA A 147 -19.23 -3.74 40.35
C ALA A 147 -18.41 -2.45 40.14
N ILE A 148 -18.64 -1.41 40.96
CA ILE A 148 -17.84 -0.17 40.93
C ILE A 148 -16.36 -0.47 41.19
N ASN A 149 -16.06 -1.20 42.27
CA ASN A 149 -14.69 -1.53 42.65
C ASN A 149 -13.98 -2.43 41.62
N LYS A 150 -14.73 -3.21 40.83
CA LYS A 150 -14.20 -4.02 39.72
C LYS A 150 -13.84 -3.15 38.50
N ASN A 151 -14.60 -2.08 38.27
CA ASN A 151 -14.41 -1.18 37.12
C ASN A 151 -13.32 -0.12 37.32
N ILE A 152 -12.92 0.14 38.57
CA ILE A 152 -11.78 1.02 38.88
C ILE A 152 -10.49 0.26 38.56
N LEU A 153 -9.78 0.73 37.53
CA LEU A 153 -8.52 0.16 37.05
C LEU A 153 -7.33 0.67 37.86
N THR A 154 -6.19 0.00 37.77
CA THR A 154 -4.89 0.50 38.22
C THR A 154 -4.34 1.57 37.27
N LYS A 155 -3.23 2.22 37.65
CA LYS A 155 -2.56 3.20 36.79
C LYS A 155 -1.97 2.49 35.56
N GLU A 156 -1.39 1.33 35.77
CA GLU A 156 -0.75 0.51 34.74
C GLU A 156 -1.76 0.02 33.72
N GLU A 157 -2.93 -0.46 34.18
CA GLU A 157 -4.03 -0.89 33.30
C GLU A 157 -4.57 0.27 32.43
N ILE A 158 -4.65 1.48 32.98
CA ILE A 158 -5.07 2.67 32.23
C ILE A 158 -4.03 3.04 31.19
N GLU A 159 -2.75 3.04 31.58
CA GLU A 159 -1.64 3.38 30.70
C GLU A 159 -1.56 2.40 29.52
N GLU A 160 -1.66 1.10 29.78
CA GLU A 160 -1.62 0.06 28.76
C GLU A 160 -2.79 0.20 27.77
N ARG A 161 -4.01 0.43 28.28
CA ARG A 161 -5.19 0.67 27.42
C ARG A 161 -5.04 1.91 26.58
N ARG A 162 -4.49 2.98 27.16
CA ARG A 162 -4.26 4.25 26.50
C ARG A 162 -3.26 4.11 25.36
N GLN A 163 -2.12 3.48 25.63
CA GLN A 163 -1.09 3.23 24.63
C GLN A 163 -1.63 2.37 23.49
N LYS A 164 -2.36 1.29 23.80
CA LYS A 164 -2.96 0.43 22.78
C LYS A 164 -4.02 1.13 21.93
N LEU A 165 -4.84 1.98 22.53
CA LEU A 165 -5.79 2.80 21.76
C LEU A 165 -5.08 3.80 20.85
N ALA A 166 -3.97 4.39 21.30
CA ALA A 166 -3.15 5.28 20.48
C ALA A 166 -2.48 4.54 19.31
N GLU A 167 -1.87 3.38 19.56
CA GLU A 167 -1.27 2.52 18.52
C GLU A 167 -2.30 2.11 17.47
N PHE A 168 -3.54 1.86 17.89
CA PHE A 168 -4.67 1.51 17.02
C PHE A 168 -5.10 2.69 16.14
N LYS A 169 -5.22 3.90 16.70
CA LYS A 169 -5.51 5.13 15.94
C LYS A 169 -4.38 5.52 14.98
N GLU A 170 -3.12 5.24 15.34
CA GLU A 170 -1.97 5.48 14.46
C GLU A 170 -2.03 4.61 13.19
N GLU A 171 -2.44 3.34 13.30
CA GLU A 171 -2.61 2.49 12.11
C GLU A 171 -3.76 2.96 11.21
N GLN A 172 -4.86 3.49 11.78
CA GLN A 172 -5.91 4.12 10.99
C GLN A 172 -5.34 5.26 10.12
N GLU A 173 -4.46 6.08 10.69
CA GLU A 173 -3.85 7.19 9.95
C GLU A 173 -2.92 6.69 8.82
N LYS A 174 -2.17 5.59 9.05
CA LYS A 174 -1.36 4.98 7.99
C LYS A 174 -2.22 4.53 6.80
N VAL A 175 -3.38 3.94 7.06
CA VAL A 175 -4.34 3.57 6.01
C VAL A 175 -4.84 4.81 5.26
N ASN A 176 -5.21 5.87 5.98
CA ASN A 176 -5.64 7.13 5.35
C ASN A 176 -4.58 7.75 4.44
N ILE A 177 -3.31 7.74 4.86
CA ILE A 177 -2.18 8.23 4.06
C ILE A 177 -2.05 7.41 2.77
N VAL A 178 -2.12 6.08 2.85
CA VAL A 178 -2.03 5.20 1.66
C VAL A 178 -3.19 5.46 0.70
N VAL A 179 -4.41 5.59 1.21
CA VAL A 179 -5.59 5.90 0.40
C VAL A 179 -5.44 7.25 -0.31
N LYS A 180 -4.98 8.27 0.42
CA LYS A 180 -4.75 9.61 -0.16
C LYS A 180 -3.73 9.54 -1.29
N LYS A 181 -2.57 8.93 -1.03
CA LYS A 181 -1.51 8.74 -2.03
C LYS A 181 -1.99 7.97 -3.25
N ALA A 182 -2.77 6.91 -3.06
CA ALA A 182 -3.30 6.12 -4.17
C ALA A 182 -4.27 6.93 -5.06
N ASN A 183 -5.08 7.82 -4.47
CA ASN A 183 -5.95 8.72 -5.24
C ASN A 183 -5.15 9.83 -5.95
N GLU A 184 -4.15 10.43 -5.29
CA GLU A 184 -3.28 11.43 -5.91
C GLU A 184 -2.55 10.86 -7.14
N GLU A 185 -1.98 9.66 -7.02
CA GLU A 185 -1.33 8.98 -8.13
C GLU A 185 -2.32 8.64 -9.27
N LYS A 186 -3.57 8.33 -8.94
CA LYS A 186 -4.63 8.14 -9.94
C LYS A 186 -4.93 9.45 -10.69
N GLU A 187 -5.11 10.56 -9.97
CA GLU A 187 -5.40 11.87 -10.56
C GLU A 187 -4.28 12.33 -11.51
N ILE A 188 -3.02 12.04 -11.18
CA ILE A 188 -1.87 12.31 -12.05
C ILE A 188 -2.03 11.56 -13.39
N ILE A 189 -2.35 10.27 -13.36
CA ILE A 189 -2.51 9.47 -14.58
C ILE A 189 -3.71 9.95 -15.40
N GLU A 190 -4.82 10.29 -14.75
CA GLU A 190 -6.00 10.87 -15.43
C GLU A 190 -5.66 12.18 -16.12
N LYS A 191 -4.86 13.04 -15.47
CA LYS A 191 -4.37 14.28 -16.07
C LYS A 191 -3.47 14.02 -17.29
N GLU A 192 -2.53 13.09 -17.19
CA GLU A 192 -1.67 12.71 -18.31
C GLU A 192 -2.47 12.16 -19.51
N ILE A 193 -3.51 11.36 -19.25
CA ILE A 193 -4.42 10.85 -20.27
C ILE A 193 -5.18 12.01 -20.95
N ASN A 194 -5.67 12.97 -20.18
CA ASN A 194 -6.36 14.15 -20.71
C ASN A 194 -5.41 15.00 -21.56
N ASP A 195 -4.19 15.26 -21.08
CA ASP A 195 -3.17 16.03 -21.81
C ASP A 195 -2.80 15.36 -23.14
N LEU A 196 -2.63 14.03 -23.16
CA LEU A 196 -2.40 13.26 -24.40
C LEU A 196 -3.60 13.32 -25.34
N THR A 197 -4.81 13.22 -24.80
CA THR A 197 -6.06 13.27 -25.58
C THR A 197 -6.26 14.66 -26.20
N GLU A 198 -5.93 15.74 -25.50
CA GLU A 198 -5.98 17.10 -26.05
C GLU A 198 -4.92 17.30 -27.14
N LYS A 199 -3.68 16.82 -26.94
CA LYS A 199 -2.63 16.89 -27.96
C LYS A 199 -3.05 16.21 -29.27
N LEU A 200 -3.71 15.06 -29.19
CA LEU A 200 -4.20 14.33 -30.36
C LEU A 200 -5.26 15.11 -31.19
N LYS A 201 -5.83 16.18 -30.67
CA LYS A 201 -6.77 17.04 -31.42
C LYS A 201 -6.07 18.07 -32.31
N ASP A 202 -4.76 18.27 -32.16
CA ASP A 202 -4.00 19.19 -33.02
C ASP A 202 -4.01 18.68 -34.47
N LYS A 203 -4.50 19.53 -35.37
CA LYS A 203 -4.63 19.23 -36.80
C LYS A 203 -3.29 19.25 -37.54
N ASN A 204 -2.22 19.74 -36.90
CA ASN A 204 -0.90 19.86 -37.51
C ASN A 204 0.01 18.66 -37.24
N LEU A 205 -0.48 17.61 -36.56
CA LEU A 205 0.32 16.42 -36.27
C LEU A 205 0.59 15.60 -37.53
N LEU A 206 1.85 15.16 -37.65
CA LEU A 206 2.23 14.17 -38.65
C LEU A 206 1.70 12.77 -38.26
N PRO A 207 1.43 11.88 -39.23
CA PRO A 207 0.94 10.53 -38.96
C PRO A 207 1.79 9.75 -37.94
N GLU A 208 3.11 9.89 -37.98
CA GLU A 208 4.02 9.23 -37.04
C GLU A 208 3.84 9.76 -35.61
N GLN A 209 3.59 11.06 -35.44
CA GLN A 209 3.34 11.67 -34.13
C GLN A 209 1.98 11.25 -33.57
N ILE A 210 0.97 11.12 -34.43
CA ILE A 210 -0.35 10.61 -34.03
C ILE A 210 -0.20 9.19 -33.49
N LYS A 211 0.48 8.32 -34.24
CA LYS A 211 0.69 6.92 -33.86
C LYS A 211 1.41 6.80 -32.50
N GLU A 212 2.48 7.58 -32.30
CA GLU A 212 3.23 7.59 -31.03
C GLU A 212 2.36 8.08 -29.85
N LEU A 213 1.56 9.13 -30.04
CA LEU A 213 0.65 9.63 -29.01
C LEU A 213 -0.47 8.62 -28.69
N GLU A 214 -1.01 7.92 -29.68
CA GLU A 214 -2.02 6.87 -29.50
C GLU A 214 -1.46 5.67 -28.71
N GLU A 215 -0.24 5.24 -29.03
CA GLU A 215 0.44 4.17 -28.31
C GLU A 215 0.71 4.55 -26.85
N ASN A 216 1.23 5.76 -26.60
CA ASN A 216 1.43 6.29 -25.25
C ASN A 216 0.11 6.38 -24.47
N LEU A 217 -0.96 6.83 -25.12
CA LEU A 217 -2.29 6.90 -24.52
C LEU A 217 -2.82 5.51 -24.13
N LYS A 218 -2.57 4.49 -24.94
CA LYS A 218 -2.93 3.10 -24.64
C LYS A 218 -2.23 2.61 -23.37
N VAL A 219 -0.92 2.83 -23.25
CA VAL A 219 -0.15 2.46 -22.04
C VAL A 219 -0.70 3.17 -20.80
N LYS A 220 -0.96 4.48 -20.88
CA LYS A 220 -1.49 5.25 -19.74
C LYS A 220 -2.89 4.79 -19.32
N LYS A 221 -3.77 4.44 -20.27
CA LYS A 221 -5.10 3.88 -19.97
C LYS A 221 -5.02 2.53 -19.27
N GLU A 222 -4.08 1.66 -19.67
CA GLU A 222 -3.83 0.40 -18.98
C GLU A 222 -3.33 0.64 -17.54
N ASN A 223 -2.39 1.58 -17.35
CA ASN A 223 -1.91 1.97 -16.03
C ASN A 223 -3.04 2.54 -15.15
N LEU A 224 -3.96 3.32 -15.72
CA LEU A 224 -5.13 3.81 -15.00
C LEU A 224 -6.06 2.66 -14.56
N ALA A 225 -6.29 1.68 -15.43
CA ALA A 225 -7.11 0.51 -15.09
C ALA A 225 -6.50 -0.27 -13.92
N VAL A 226 -5.19 -0.52 -13.96
CA VAL A 226 -4.45 -1.15 -12.85
C VAL A 226 -4.53 -0.30 -11.58
N LYS A 227 -4.37 1.02 -11.69
CA LYS A 227 -4.40 1.93 -10.55
C LYS A 227 -5.77 1.98 -9.88
N ASN A 228 -6.84 1.93 -10.66
CA ASN A 228 -8.20 1.88 -10.13
C ASN A 228 -8.41 0.66 -9.23
N THR A 229 -7.80 -0.49 -9.53
CA THR A 229 -7.83 -1.67 -8.67
C THR A 229 -7.16 -1.39 -7.31
N VAL A 230 -6.00 -0.74 -7.30
CA VAL A 230 -5.30 -0.35 -6.05
C VAL A 230 -6.17 0.59 -5.21
N VAL A 231 -6.77 1.61 -5.85
CA VAL A 231 -7.66 2.57 -5.18
C VAL A 231 -8.90 1.89 -4.61
N GLN A 232 -9.48 0.93 -5.33
CA GLN A 232 -10.63 0.17 -4.84
C GLN A 232 -10.29 -0.66 -3.60
N GLU A 233 -9.16 -1.38 -3.60
CA GLU A 233 -8.75 -2.15 -2.43
C GLU A 233 -8.41 -1.23 -1.24
N ALA A 234 -7.73 -0.10 -1.48
CA ALA A 234 -7.47 0.91 -0.46
C ALA A 234 -8.75 1.43 0.19
N LYS A 235 -9.79 1.75 -0.61
CA LYS A 235 -11.09 2.19 -0.09
C LYS A 235 -11.82 1.11 0.70
N LYS A 236 -11.72 -0.15 0.27
CA LYS A 236 -12.30 -1.29 0.98
C LYS A 236 -11.65 -1.48 2.36
N VAL A 237 -10.31 -1.43 2.43
CA VAL A 237 -9.56 -1.47 3.69
C VAL A 237 -9.92 -0.29 4.58
N GLN A 238 -9.97 0.93 4.02
CA GLN A 238 -10.36 2.13 4.76
C GLN A 238 -11.76 2.00 5.38
N LYS A 239 -12.73 1.49 4.62
CA LYS A 239 -14.09 1.27 5.12
C LYS A 239 -14.11 0.29 6.30
N HIS A 240 -13.43 -0.85 6.18
CA HIS A 240 -13.34 -1.83 7.27
C HIS A 240 -12.68 -1.22 8.52
N VAL A 241 -11.58 -0.49 8.34
CA VAL A 241 -10.90 0.21 9.43
C VAL A 241 -11.83 1.21 10.13
N GLN A 242 -12.61 1.96 9.36
CA GLN A 242 -13.58 2.91 9.89
C GLN A 242 -14.70 2.24 10.70
N GLU A 243 -15.24 1.13 10.21
CA GLU A 243 -16.26 0.33 10.92
C GLU A 243 -15.74 -0.19 12.27
N GLU A 244 -14.50 -0.65 12.31
CA GLU A 244 -13.85 -1.12 13.55
C GLU A 244 -13.59 0.02 14.55
N ILE A 245 -13.19 1.19 14.08
CA ILE A 245 -13.03 2.40 14.90
C ILE A 245 -14.38 2.84 15.49
N GLU A 246 -15.43 2.83 14.68
CA GLU A 246 -16.80 3.14 15.12
C GLU A 246 -17.29 2.15 16.18
N SER A 247 -17.01 0.86 16.02
CA SER A 247 -17.30 -0.16 17.03
C SER A 247 -16.61 0.14 18.37
N VAL A 248 -15.33 0.56 18.35
CA VAL A 248 -14.61 0.96 19.57
C VAL A 248 -15.20 2.25 20.19
N ASN A 249 -15.62 3.21 19.37
CA ASN A 249 -16.28 4.43 19.85
C ASN A 249 -17.62 4.12 20.53
N VAL A 250 -18.45 3.26 19.94
CA VAL A 250 -19.71 2.79 20.54
C VAL A 250 -19.43 2.09 21.88
N PHE A 251 -18.45 1.20 21.93
CA PHE A 251 -18.02 0.55 23.17
C PHE A 251 -17.66 1.57 24.28
N HIS A 252 -16.96 2.64 23.92
CA HIS A 252 -16.63 3.70 24.87
C HIS A 252 -17.83 4.54 25.30
N GLN A 253 -18.75 4.79 24.38
CA GLN A 253 -20.00 5.47 24.68
C GLN A 253 -20.86 4.67 25.66
N GLU A 254 -21.03 3.37 25.44
CA GLU A 254 -21.77 2.48 26.35
C GLU A 254 -21.15 2.46 27.77
N ASN A 255 -19.82 2.44 27.86
CA ASN A 255 -19.14 2.53 29.14
C ASN A 255 -19.38 3.89 29.81
N GLN A 256 -19.36 4.98 29.04
CA GLN A 256 -19.65 6.32 29.56
C GLN A 256 -21.11 6.43 30.05
N GLU A 257 -22.07 5.85 29.33
CA GLU A 257 -23.48 5.81 29.73
C GLU A 257 -23.67 5.09 31.08
N LYS A 258 -23.01 3.95 31.27
CA LYS A 258 -23.01 3.24 32.57
C LYS A 258 -22.39 4.06 33.71
N ILE A 259 -21.35 4.85 33.42
CA ILE A 259 -20.75 5.76 34.41
C ILE A 259 -21.72 6.90 34.74
N ASN A 260 -22.38 7.49 33.74
CA ASN A 260 -23.38 8.54 33.94
C ASN A 260 -24.58 8.04 34.76
N GLN A 261 -25.09 6.84 34.47
CA GLN A 261 -26.15 6.20 35.25
C GLN A 261 -25.78 6.03 36.72
N LEU A 262 -24.51 5.70 37.01
CA LEU A 262 -24.02 5.66 38.39
C LEU A 262 -24.07 7.06 39.03
N GLY A 263 -23.65 8.11 38.31
CA GLY A 263 -23.74 9.49 38.77
C GLY A 263 -25.17 9.89 39.15
N ASP A 264 -26.14 9.58 38.29
CA ASP A 264 -27.56 9.86 38.53
C ASP A 264 -28.10 9.11 39.77
N ALA A 265 -27.76 7.82 39.90
CA ALA A 265 -28.16 7.01 41.06
C ALA A 265 -27.55 7.53 42.37
N ILE A 266 -26.29 8.01 42.34
CA ILE A 266 -25.65 8.64 43.49
C ILE A 266 -26.40 9.90 43.89
N GLU A 267 -26.74 10.80 42.96
CA GLU A 267 -27.47 12.03 43.30
C GLU A 267 -28.88 11.75 43.85
N LYS A 268 -29.62 10.79 43.28
CA LYS A 268 -30.93 10.38 43.81
C LYS A 268 -30.84 9.84 45.24
N SER A 269 -29.74 9.18 45.59
CA SER A 269 -29.52 8.57 46.91
C SER A 269 -28.89 9.51 47.96
N LYS A 270 -28.68 10.79 47.63
CA LYS A 270 -28.08 11.80 48.52
C LYS A 270 -28.73 11.91 49.90
N ASN A 271 -30.05 11.75 49.97
CA ASN A 271 -30.82 11.88 51.21
C ASN A 271 -31.09 10.53 51.90
N THR A 272 -30.75 9.42 51.26
CA THR A 272 -30.98 8.06 51.79
C THR A 272 -29.68 7.40 52.24
N LEU A 273 -28.54 7.75 51.65
CA LEU A 273 -27.22 7.31 52.08
C LEU A 273 -26.66 8.20 53.19
N GLY A 274 -25.90 7.59 54.10
CA GLY A 274 -25.11 8.35 55.07
C GLY A 274 -24.09 9.26 54.34
N PRO A 275 -23.76 10.45 54.89
CA PRO A 275 -22.96 11.48 54.20
C PRO A 275 -21.57 10.96 53.79
N ASN A 276 -20.93 10.13 54.61
CA ASN A 276 -19.64 9.53 54.30
C ASN A 276 -19.73 8.55 53.12
N LYS A 277 -20.83 7.78 53.02
CA LYS A 277 -21.03 6.79 51.95
C LYS A 277 -21.34 7.48 50.62
N HIS A 278 -22.16 8.51 50.68
CA HIS A 278 -22.45 9.37 49.53
C HIS A 278 -21.17 9.99 48.96
N GLN A 279 -20.32 10.55 49.83
CA GLN A 279 -19.05 11.14 49.42
C GLN A 279 -18.08 10.10 48.83
N GLU A 280 -18.01 8.91 49.41
CA GLU A 280 -17.19 7.81 48.87
C GLU A 280 -17.61 7.45 47.44
N LEU A 281 -18.92 7.27 47.20
CA LEU A 281 -19.43 6.94 45.87
C LEU A 281 -19.19 8.05 44.86
N LYS A 282 -19.31 9.33 45.26
CA LYS A 282 -18.94 10.47 44.42
C LYS A 282 -17.48 10.44 43.98
N GLN A 283 -16.57 10.15 44.89
CA GLN A 283 -15.15 10.04 44.56
C GLN A 283 -14.88 8.86 43.61
N LYS A 284 -15.55 7.72 43.78
CA LYS A 284 -15.45 6.58 42.85
C LYS A 284 -15.99 6.92 41.47
N HIS A 285 -17.15 7.58 41.38
CA HIS A 285 -17.72 8.05 40.11
C HIS A 285 -16.79 9.05 39.39
N PHE A 286 -16.20 9.99 40.14
CA PHE A 286 -15.20 10.92 39.60
C PHE A 286 -13.99 10.19 39.01
N LEU A 287 -13.43 9.20 39.73
CA LEU A 287 -12.31 8.40 39.23
C LEU A 287 -12.65 7.62 37.96
N LEU A 288 -13.86 7.06 37.87
CA LEU A 288 -14.31 6.32 36.69
C LEU A 288 -14.42 7.22 35.45
N ASN A 289 -14.95 8.44 35.61
CA ASN A 289 -15.00 9.43 34.53
C ASN A 289 -13.60 9.80 34.05
N ASN A 290 -12.70 10.15 34.97
CA ASN A 290 -11.36 10.60 34.58
C ASN A 290 -10.52 9.47 33.97
N GLN A 291 -10.72 8.23 34.43
CA GLN A 291 -10.19 7.03 33.76
C GLN A 291 -10.68 6.92 32.32
N GLN A 292 -12.00 7.01 32.11
CA GLN A 292 -12.61 6.83 30.81
C GLN A 292 -12.15 7.94 29.86
N GLU A 293 -12.09 9.18 30.34
CA GLU A 293 -11.54 10.31 29.59
C GLU A 293 -10.06 10.12 29.25
N ALA A 294 -9.23 9.68 30.21
CA ALA A 294 -7.81 9.47 30.00
C ALA A 294 -7.53 8.43 28.91
N ILE A 295 -8.30 7.33 28.90
CA ILE A 295 -8.19 6.27 27.88
C ILE A 295 -8.62 6.82 26.52
N VAL A 296 -9.84 7.35 26.39
CA VAL A 296 -10.43 7.76 25.10
C VAL A 296 -9.66 8.90 24.44
N ASN A 297 -9.24 9.88 25.24
CA ASN A 297 -8.59 11.10 24.75
C ASN A 297 -7.07 11.04 24.80
N ASN A 298 -6.49 9.89 25.17
CA ASN A 298 -5.04 9.73 25.31
C ASN A 298 -4.40 10.81 26.22
N LYS A 299 -5.03 11.07 27.37
CA LYS A 299 -4.56 12.08 28.35
C LYS A 299 -3.85 11.41 29.52
N ASN A 300 -2.92 12.11 30.15
CA ASN A 300 -2.36 11.70 31.44
C ASN A 300 -3.40 11.91 32.54
N LEU A 301 -3.43 11.01 33.53
CA LEU A 301 -4.18 11.23 34.76
C LEU A 301 -3.59 12.44 35.51
N SER A 302 -4.45 13.32 36.02
CA SER A 302 -4.01 14.50 36.77
C SER A 302 -3.37 14.10 38.11
N SER A 303 -2.59 15.01 38.71
CA SER A 303 -2.03 14.80 40.05
C SER A 303 -3.11 14.68 41.13
N GLU A 304 -4.22 15.40 40.99
CA GLU A 304 -5.37 15.34 41.91
C GLU A 304 -6.10 13.98 41.81
N ASP A 305 -6.13 13.38 40.63
CA ASP A 305 -6.62 12.01 40.45
C ASP A 305 -5.75 10.98 41.15
N GLN A 306 -4.43 11.22 41.23
CA GLN A 306 -3.49 10.27 41.84
C GLN A 306 -3.70 10.12 43.34
N ASP A 307 -4.02 11.20 44.05
CA ASP A 307 -4.24 11.17 45.51
C ASP A 307 -5.56 10.50 45.88
N VAL A 308 -6.65 10.85 45.18
CA VAL A 308 -7.97 10.21 45.36
C VAL A 308 -7.89 8.72 45.00
N ARG A 309 -7.19 8.39 43.90
CA ARG A 309 -6.92 7.02 43.47
C ARG A 309 -6.10 6.27 44.50
N LYS A 310 -5.04 6.84 45.08
CA LYS A 310 -4.21 6.16 46.07
C LYS A 310 -5.04 5.72 47.28
N ASN A 311 -5.93 6.58 47.78
CA ASN A 311 -6.81 6.28 48.91
C ASN A 311 -7.90 5.24 48.57
N ILE A 312 -8.53 5.37 47.40
CA ILE A 312 -9.60 4.44 46.98
C ILE A 312 -9.02 3.09 46.57
N CYS A 313 -7.97 3.06 45.75
CA CYS A 313 -7.31 1.82 45.32
C CYS A 313 -6.65 1.09 46.49
N SER A 314 -6.09 1.77 47.50
CA SER A 314 -5.58 1.07 48.69
C SER A 314 -6.70 0.32 49.41
N LYS A 315 -7.87 0.95 49.60
CA LYS A 315 -9.04 0.30 50.21
C LYS A 315 -9.57 -0.86 49.37
N ILE A 316 -9.65 -0.67 48.05
CA ILE A 316 -10.09 -1.72 47.11
C ILE A 316 -9.11 -2.90 47.13
N ASN A 317 -7.81 -2.65 47.13
CA ASN A 317 -6.79 -3.70 47.15
C ASN A 317 -6.81 -4.48 48.46
N THR A 318 -6.93 -3.79 49.61
CA THR A 318 -7.13 -4.46 50.91
C THR A 318 -8.39 -5.33 50.89
N GLN A 319 -9.49 -4.85 50.31
CA GLN A 319 -10.72 -5.63 50.18
C GLN A 319 -10.58 -6.83 49.23
N ARG A 320 -9.87 -6.67 48.09
CA ARG A 320 -9.59 -7.76 47.14
C ARG A 320 -8.75 -8.86 47.80
N GLU A 321 -7.70 -8.48 48.54
CA GLU A 321 -6.86 -9.44 49.27
C GLU A 321 -7.63 -10.13 50.41
N ALA A 322 -8.46 -9.40 51.15
CA ALA A 322 -9.34 -9.99 52.16
C ALA A 322 -10.34 -10.99 51.56
N ASN A 323 -10.91 -10.67 50.39
CA ASN A 323 -11.81 -11.57 49.67
C ASN A 323 -11.08 -12.82 49.15
N LYS A 324 -9.87 -12.68 48.59
CA LYS A 324 -9.04 -13.84 48.17
C LYS A 324 -8.73 -14.78 49.34
N ILE A 325 -8.40 -14.22 50.51
CA ILE A 325 -8.17 -15.01 51.73
C ILE A 325 -9.46 -15.72 52.16
N LYS A 326 -10.60 -15.02 52.14
CA LYS A 326 -11.91 -15.59 52.48
C LYS A 326 -12.34 -16.70 51.51
N ASP A 327 -12.10 -16.53 50.22
CA ASP A 327 -12.42 -17.54 49.20
C ASP A 327 -11.51 -18.77 49.33
N SER A 328 -10.23 -18.56 49.69
CA SER A 328 -9.29 -19.64 49.99
C SER A 328 -9.64 -20.41 51.27
N LEU A 329 -10.32 -19.76 52.23
CA LEU A 329 -10.85 -20.39 53.44
C LEU A 329 -12.19 -21.12 53.19
N ASN A 330 -13.00 -20.64 52.25
CA ASN A 330 -14.32 -21.21 51.92
C ASN A 330 -14.27 -22.34 50.88
N ASN A 331 -13.23 -22.40 50.05
CA ASN A 331 -12.93 -23.53 49.15
C ASN A 331 -11.55 -24.11 49.51
N PRO A 332 -11.43 -24.90 50.59
CA PRO A 332 -10.21 -25.65 50.82
C PRO A 332 -10.13 -26.75 49.75
N ILE A 333 -9.33 -26.55 48.71
CA ILE A 333 -8.89 -27.67 47.88
C ILE A 333 -8.06 -28.58 48.79
N ALA A 334 -8.63 -29.73 49.14
CA ALA A 334 -7.85 -30.88 49.56
C ALA A 334 -6.93 -31.25 48.39
N THR A 335 -5.61 -31.34 48.56
CA THR A 335 -4.88 -32.55 48.98
C THR A 335 -3.37 -32.34 48.69
N PRO A 336 -2.47 -33.32 48.93
CA PRO A 336 -1.89 -33.83 50.16
C PRO A 336 -0.39 -33.44 50.31
N LYS A 337 0.23 -33.81 51.44
CA LYS A 337 1.69 -33.87 51.76
C LYS A 337 2.68 -33.51 50.63
N ASN A 338 3.42 -32.41 50.79
CA ASN A 338 4.88 -32.42 50.97
C ASN A 338 5.40 -31.02 51.29
N HIS A 339 5.76 -30.81 52.55
CA HIS A 339 6.79 -29.84 52.89
C HIS A 339 8.13 -30.44 52.41
N GLN A 340 8.66 -29.96 51.28
CA GLN A 340 10.11 -29.87 51.14
C GLN A 340 10.48 -28.40 51.15
N VAL A 341 10.91 -28.03 52.35
CA VAL A 341 11.76 -26.90 52.66
C VAL A 341 13.06 -27.06 51.86
N GLU A 342 13.22 -26.35 50.74
CA GLU A 342 14.56 -26.05 50.24
C GLU A 342 15.11 -24.86 51.03
N GLN A 343 15.65 -25.19 52.20
CA GLN A 343 16.61 -24.35 52.90
C GLN A 343 17.80 -24.14 51.98
N SER A 344 17.88 -22.97 51.35
CA SER A 344 19.16 -22.40 50.91
C SER A 344 19.99 -22.09 52.16
N ASN A 345 20.72 -23.09 52.65
CA ASN A 345 21.84 -22.88 53.55
C ASN A 345 23.11 -22.74 52.73
N GLN A 346 23.70 -21.55 52.82
CA GLN A 346 25.10 -21.32 52.56
C GLN A 346 25.96 -22.34 53.33
N VAL A 347 26.83 -23.07 52.64
CA VAL A 347 28.15 -23.40 53.19
C VAL A 347 29.20 -23.20 52.11
N GLN A 348 30.09 -22.28 52.45
CA GLN A 348 31.36 -21.90 51.86
C GLN A 348 32.28 -23.05 51.40
N GLN A 349 33.12 -22.68 50.42
CA GLN A 349 34.51 -23.11 50.17
C GLN A 349 34.77 -24.41 49.37
N LYS A 350 35.22 -24.27 48.12
CA LYS A 350 36.67 -24.26 47.77
C LYS A 350 36.91 -24.06 46.25
N LYS A 351 37.65 -22.99 45.94
CA LYS A 351 38.70 -22.82 44.91
C LYS A 351 38.88 -23.92 43.85
N GLN A 352 38.92 -23.54 42.56
CA GLN A 352 40.13 -23.35 41.73
C GLN A 352 39.79 -23.19 40.23
N ASN A 353 40.46 -22.22 39.56
CA ASN A 353 41.05 -22.26 38.20
C ASN A 353 40.12 -22.60 36.99
N ASN A 354 40.11 -21.91 35.85
CA ASN A 354 41.09 -21.09 35.13
C ASN A 354 40.33 -20.15 34.17
N VAL A 355 40.74 -18.89 34.12
CA VAL A 355 40.57 -18.03 32.92
C VAL A 355 41.79 -18.28 32.06
N TRP A 356 41.63 -18.66 30.79
CA TRP A 356 42.51 -18.35 29.65
C TRP A 356 41.92 -19.05 28.41
N ILE A 357 41.27 -18.32 27.52
CA ILE A 357 41.34 -18.60 26.08
C ILE A 357 41.51 -17.25 25.36
N ARG A 358 42.47 -17.27 24.43
CA ARG A 358 43.03 -16.18 23.64
C ARG A 358 42.04 -15.54 22.68
#